data_AF-A0A4C1WBX2-F1
#
_entry.id   AF-A0A4C1WBX2-F1
#
_cell.length_a   1.000
_cell.length_b   1.000
_cell.length_c   1.000
_cell.angle_alpha   90.00
_cell.angle_beta   90.00
_cell.angle_gamma   90.00
#
_symmetry.space_group_name_H-M   'P 1'
#
loop_
_entity.id
_entity.type
_entity.pdbx_description
1 polymer ?
#
loop_
_entity_poly.entity_id
_entity_poly.type
_entity_poly.pdbx_seq_one_letter_code
_entity_poly.pdbx_strand_id
1 'polypeptide(L)'
;MLTGPKTYNPPAHVAKRNIRDIVEEDMEVRLFWVRAHAGTAGNERADELAGTSALKKKPAVDYERFPLLYAKKTIRTASLD
;
A
#
# COMPACT_ATOMS: atom_id res chain seq x y z
N MET A 1 10.45 13.03 22.21
CA MET A 1 10.58 11.73 21.50
C MET A 1 9.18 11.26 21.14
N LEU A 2 8.87 11.11 19.86
CA LEU A 2 7.53 10.68 19.40
C LEU A 2 7.33 9.19 19.70
N THR A 3 6.72 8.87 20.84
CA THR A 3 6.24 7.52 21.18
C THR A 3 4.81 7.35 20.66
N GLY A 4 4.66 7.16 19.35
CA GLY A 4 3.42 6.66 18.77
C GLY A 4 3.32 5.13 18.94
N PRO A 5 2.11 4.55 19.05
CA PRO A 5 1.97 3.10 19.08
C PRO A 5 2.60 2.52 17.80
N LYS A 6 3.43 1.49 17.96
CA LYS A 6 4.12 0.81 16.85
C LYS A 6 3.08 0.35 15.83
N THR A 7 2.91 1.09 14.74
CA THR A 7 2.18 0.64 13.55
C THR A 7 3.06 -0.37 12.82
N TYR A 8 2.99 -1.63 13.26
CA TYR A 8 3.60 -2.71 12.51
C TYR A 8 2.74 -2.97 11.27
N ASN A 9 3.27 -2.60 10.10
CA ASN A 9 2.68 -2.91 8.81
C ASN A 9 3.46 -4.12 8.23
N PRO A 10 2.88 -5.33 8.21
CA PRO A 10 3.58 -6.52 7.75
C PRO A 10 4.10 -6.40 6.31
N PRO A 11 3.31 -5.89 5.33
CA PRO A 11 3.82 -5.63 3.98
C PRO A 11 5.05 -4.71 3.93
N ALA A 12 5.04 -3.61 4.68
CA ALA A 12 6.18 -2.69 4.73
C ALA A 12 7.41 -3.33 5.37
N HIS A 13 7.23 -4.17 6.39
CA HIS A 13 8.33 -4.91 7.01
C HIS A 13 8.95 -5.92 6.04
N VAL A 14 8.12 -6.67 5.30
CA VAL A 14 8.59 -7.62 4.27
C VAL A 14 9.35 -6.89 3.16
N ALA A 15 8.83 -5.77 2.65
CA ALA A 15 9.52 -5.00 1.62
C ALA A 15 10.90 -4.50 2.07
N LYS A 16 11.01 -4.00 3.31
CA LYS A 16 12.30 -3.58 3.89
C LYS A 16 13.29 -4.73 4.01
N ARG A 17 12.81 -5.90 4.45
CA ARG A 17 13.65 -7.11 4.52
C ARG A 17 14.16 -7.49 3.13
N ASN A 18 13.29 -7.57 2.13
CA ASN A 18 13.69 -7.94 0.77
C ASN A 18 14.74 -7.00 0.19
N ILE A 19 14.62 -5.68 0.43
CA ILE A 19 15.64 -4.71 0.00
C ILE A 19 16.98 -4.97 0.69
N ARG A 20 16.97 -5.28 1.99
CA ARG A 20 18.19 -5.63 2.73
C ARG A 20 18.82 -6.89 2.17
N ASP A 21 18.02 -7.93 1.95
CA ASP A 21 18.50 -9.21 1.42
C ASP A 21 19.15 -9.01 0.02
N ILE A 22 18.60 -8.14 -0.85
CA ILE A 22 19.20 -7.75 -2.14
C ILE A 22 20.57 -7.06 -1.96
N VAL A 23 20.69 -6.15 -0.99
CA VAL A 23 21.95 -5.43 -0.72
C VAL A 23 22.99 -6.37 -0.11
N GLU A 24 22.58 -7.34 0.70
CA GLU A 24 23.45 -8.39 1.24
C GLU A 24 24.01 -9.31 0.15
N GLU A 25 23.32 -9.43 -0.99
CA GLU A 25 23.78 -10.11 -2.21
C GLU A 25 24.72 -9.24 -3.09
N ASP A 26 25.24 -8.12 -2.55
CA ASP A 26 26.15 -7.17 -3.23
C ASP A 26 25.52 -6.48 -4.46
N MET A 27 24.19 -6.42 -4.53
CA MET A 27 23.48 -5.68 -5.56
C MET A 27 23.22 -4.22 -5.14
N GLU A 28 23.46 -3.28 -6.06
CA GLU A 28 23.19 -1.86 -5.82
C GLU A 28 21.69 -1.55 -5.93
N VAL A 29 21.12 -0.95 -4.88
CA VAL A 29 19.73 -0.48 -4.86
C VAL A 29 19.70 1.04 -4.68
N ARG A 30 18.99 1.74 -5.58
CA ARG A 30 18.71 3.18 -5.47
C ARG A 30 17.20 3.42 -5.46
N LEU A 31 16.73 4.11 -4.43
CA LEU A 31 15.31 4.46 -4.26
C LEU A 31 15.08 5.92 -4.64
N PHE A 32 14.06 6.15 -5.47
CA PHE A 32 13.66 7.49 -5.92
C PHE A 32 12.20 7.73 -5.61
N TRP A 33 11.87 8.93 -5.13
CA TRP A 33 10.49 9.38 -5.02
C TRP A 33 10.07 9.96 -6.37
N VAL A 34 9.18 9.26 -7.07
CA VAL A 34 8.57 9.75 -8.30
C VAL A 34 7.26 10.45 -7.95
N ARG A 35 6.99 11.58 -8.60
CA ARG A 35 5.71 12.26 -8.44
C ARG A 35 4.60 11.40 -9.06
N ALA A 36 3.51 11.20 -8.31
CA ALA A 36 2.35 10.49 -8.81
C ALA A 36 1.78 11.17 -10.08
N HIS A 37 1.35 10.36 -11.04
CA HIS A 37 0.73 10.81 -12.30
C HIS A 37 1.58 11.81 -13.11
N ALA A 38 2.90 11.65 -13.08
CA ALA A 38 3.82 12.53 -13.78
C ALA A 38 4.20 12.07 -15.21
N GLY A 39 3.44 11.15 -15.82
CA GLY A 39 3.76 10.68 -17.18
C GLY A 39 4.88 9.64 -17.25
N THR A 40 5.36 9.13 -16.11
CA THR A 40 6.44 8.14 -16.10
C THR A 40 5.85 6.76 -16.40
N ALA A 41 6.01 6.29 -17.64
CA ALA A 41 5.40 5.05 -18.13
C ALA A 41 5.60 3.84 -17.20
N GLY A 42 6.77 3.70 -16.57
CA GLY A 42 7.04 2.63 -15.61
C GLY A 42 6.19 2.73 -14.33
N ASN A 43 6.03 3.95 -13.80
CA ASN A 43 5.19 4.19 -12.61
C ASN A 43 3.71 4.01 -12.94
N GLU A 44 3.26 4.51 -14.09
CA GLU A 44 1.87 4.39 -14.55
C GLU A 44 1.48 2.92 -14.74
N ARG A 45 2.36 2.13 -15.37
CA ARG A 45 2.14 0.69 -15.50
C ARG A 45 2.09 -0.01 -14.15
N ALA A 46 2.89 0.40 -13.17
CA ALA A 46 2.83 -0.15 -11.81
C ALA A 46 1.48 0.17 -11.14
N ASP A 47 0.99 1.41 -11.28
CA ASP A 47 -0.32 1.83 -10.77
C ASP A 47 -1.48 1.04 -11.41
N GLU A 48 -1.45 0.85 -12.74
CA GLU A 48 -2.44 0.05 -13.47
C GLU A 48 -2.45 -1.42 -13.01
N LEU A 49 -1.27 -2.02 -12.82
CA LEU A 49 -1.16 -3.40 -12.33
C LEU A 49 -1.68 -3.53 -10.90
N ALA A 50 -1.39 -2.56 -10.03
CA ALA A 50 -1.91 -2.53 -8.67
C ALA A 50 -3.44 -2.41 -8.67
N GLY A 51 -3.99 -1.49 -9.47
CA GLY A 51 -5.44 -1.29 -9.59
C GLY A 51 -6.18 -2.51 -10.13
N THR A 52 -5.68 -3.12 -11.22
CA THR A 52 -6.28 -4.32 -11.81
C THR A 52 -6.23 -5.53 -10.88
N SER A 53 -5.16 -5.69 -10.11
CA SER A 53 -5.04 -6.76 -9.09
C SER A 53 -6.08 -6.58 -7.97
N ALA A 54 -6.24 -5.35 -7.47
CA ALA A 54 -7.21 -5.04 -6.43
C ALA A 54 -8.66 -5.32 -6.89
N LEU A 55 -8.99 -4.97 -8.14
CA LEU A 55 -10.33 -5.20 -8.71
C LEU A 55 -10.65 -6.69 -8.90
N LYS A 56 -9.68 -7.48 -9.35
CA LYS A 56 -9.86 -8.92 -9.61
C LYS A 56 -10.00 -9.73 -8.31
N LYS A 57 -9.15 -9.45 -7.31
CA LYS A 57 -9.14 -10.21 -6.05
C LYS A 57 -10.13 -9.69 -5.02
N LYS A 58 -10.64 -8.46 -5.18
CA LYS A 58 -11.46 -7.73 -4.18
C LYS A 58 -10.96 -7.97 -2.74
N PRO A 59 -9.64 -7.79 -2.48
CA PRO A 59 -9.12 -8.06 -1.16
C PRO A 59 -9.82 -7.14 -0.15
N ALA A 60 -10.06 -7.65 1.06
CA ALA A 60 -10.46 -6.79 2.17
C ALA A 60 -9.41 -5.67 2.30
N VAL A 61 -9.87 -4.42 2.35
CA VAL A 61 -8.97 -3.29 2.41
C VAL A 61 -8.22 -3.34 3.75
N ASP A 62 -6.90 -3.41 3.68
CA ASP A 62 -6.03 -3.43 4.85
C ASP A 62 -5.83 -1.99 5.36
N TYR A 63 -6.67 -1.60 6.31
CA TYR A 63 -6.58 -0.29 6.94
C TYR A 63 -5.75 -0.38 8.23
N GLU A 64 -4.77 0.51 8.40
CA GLU A 64 -4.04 0.65 9.67
C GLU A 64 -4.97 0.99 10.86
N ARG A 65 -6.08 1.69 10.59
CA ARG A 65 -7.14 2.00 11.55
C ARG A 65 -8.49 1.96 10.85
N PHE A 66 -9.52 1.51 11.55
CA PHE A 66 -10.87 1.44 11.01
C PHE A 66 -11.35 2.82 10.51
N PRO A 67 -11.57 3.01 9.20
CA PRO A 67 -11.88 4.34 8.67
C PRO A 67 -13.33 4.73 8.95
N LEU A 68 -13.54 5.95 9.44
CA LEU A 68 -14.87 6.51 9.65
C LEU A 68 -15.71 6.56 8.36
N LEU A 69 -15.07 6.86 7.22
CA LEU A 69 -15.75 6.88 5.93
C LEU A 69 -16.26 5.48 5.54
N TYR A 70 -15.46 4.44 5.81
CA TYR A 70 -15.85 3.06 5.58
C TYR A 70 -17.06 2.70 6.45
N ALA A 71 -17.01 3.02 7.74
CA ALA A 71 -18.11 2.82 8.69
C ALA A 71 -19.42 3.50 8.23
N LYS A 72 -19.34 4.76 7.82
CA LYS A 72 -20.50 5.52 7.34
C LYS A 72 -21.08 4.89 6.07
N LYS A 73 -20.22 4.42 5.16
CA LYS A 73 -20.65 3.76 3.93
C LYS A 73 -21.38 2.45 4.23
N THR A 74 -20.84 1.59 5.11
CA THR A 74 -21.48 0.33 5.47
C THR A 74 -22.83 0.54 6.16
N ILE A 75 -22.93 1.49 7.10
CA ILE A 75 -24.21 1.84 7.74
C ILE A 75 -25.23 2.30 6.69
N ARG A 76 -24.84 3.21 5.79
CA ARG A 76 -25.74 3.73 4.76
C ARG A 76 -26.25 2.62 3.84
N THR A 77 -25.38 1.71 3.40
CA THR A 77 -25.79 0.59 2.56
C THR A 77 -26.76 -0.34 3.29
N ALA A 78 -26.49 -0.68 4.55
CA ALA A 78 -27.35 -1.55 5.36
C ALA A 78 -28.71 -0.94 5.73
N SER A 79 -28.84 0.40 5.69
CA SER A 79 -30.10 1.11 5.91
C SER A 79 -30.93 1.33 4.64
N LEU A 80 -30.42 0.92 3.47
CA LEU A 80 -31.10 1.02 2.17
C LEU A 80 -31.68 -0.32 1.68
N ASP A 81 -31.39 -1.41 2.38
CA ASP A 81 -32.07 -2.72 2.29
C ASP A 81 -33.27 -2.76 3.24
#